data_AF-A0A351EXG7-F1
#
_entry.id   AF-A0A351EXG7-F1
#
_cell.length_a   1.000
_cell.length_b   1.000
_cell.length_c   1.000
_cell.angle_alpha   90.00
_cell.angle_beta   90.00
_cell.angle_gamma   90.00
#
_symmetry.space_group_name_H-M   'P 1'
#
loop_
_entity.id
_entity.type
_entity.pdbx_description
1 polymer ?
#
loop_
_entity_poly.entity_id
_entity_poly.type
_entity_poly.pdbx_seq_one_letter_code
_entity_poly.pdbx_strand_id
1 'polypeptide(L)'
;MDTADIQELVAQAQDIADDVLFPRALEADAAGTVPEYQLQCIADGGFYGISTYCDAATIAKVIEAFASGCLTTTFVYTQHLGAAAAAHTSDGPVGIELAADLAGGKKRGGVAFAHMLRPGTPMTTTEPVDGGWVMNGSAPWVTGWGHIDVVHAAARHGDDIVWALIDATDSATLHSEHVAFAVVDSTQTKVLEYRDHFVPESRITKVENYDEWRSRYRLGLRTNGSLALGVAKR
;
A
#
# COMPACT_ATOMS: atom_id res chain seq x y z
N MET A 1 -11.51 -4.93 -19.46
CA MET A 1 -12.86 -4.49 -19.07
C MET A 1 -13.37 -3.54 -20.12
N ASP A 2 -14.64 -3.66 -20.49
CA ASP A 2 -15.28 -2.67 -21.34
C ASP A 2 -15.79 -1.46 -20.52
N THR A 3 -16.41 -0.49 -21.19
CA THR A 3 -16.92 0.72 -20.53
C THR A 3 -18.05 0.41 -19.54
N ALA A 4 -18.89 -0.58 -19.82
CA ALA A 4 -20.03 -0.93 -18.96
C ALA A 4 -19.53 -1.59 -17.67
N ASP A 5 -18.57 -2.52 -17.77
CA ASP A 5 -17.90 -3.15 -16.62
C ASP A 5 -17.29 -2.09 -15.68
N ILE A 6 -16.61 -1.09 -16.26
CA ILE A 6 -15.97 0.00 -15.51
C ILE A 6 -17.02 0.86 -14.79
N GLN A 7 -18.12 1.17 -15.46
CA GLN A 7 -19.21 1.95 -14.86
C GLN A 7 -19.87 1.21 -13.70
N GLU A 8 -20.10 -0.09 -13.85
CA GLU A 8 -20.66 -0.93 -12.79
C GLU A 8 -19.71 -1.03 -11.58
N LEU A 9 -18.41 -1.27 -11.81
CA LEU A 9 -17.43 -1.32 -10.73
C LEU A 9 -17.34 0.01 -9.94
N VAL A 10 -17.36 1.15 -10.65
CA VAL A 10 -17.34 2.47 -10.00
C VAL A 10 -18.66 2.76 -9.28
N ALA A 11 -19.80 2.31 -9.81
CA ALA A 11 -21.09 2.42 -9.12
C ALA A 11 -21.11 1.60 -7.83
N GLN A 12 -20.62 0.36 -7.84
CA GLN A 12 -20.48 -0.46 -6.64
C GLN A 12 -19.54 0.19 -5.60
N ALA A 13 -18.45 0.82 -6.05
CA ALA A 13 -17.57 1.58 -5.15
C ALA A 13 -18.29 2.77 -4.51
N GLN A 14 -19.16 3.45 -5.27
CA GLN A 14 -19.97 4.56 -4.78
C GLN A 14 -21.03 4.08 -3.78
N ASP A 15 -21.68 2.94 -4.03
CA ASP A 15 -22.66 2.35 -3.10
C ASP A 15 -22.00 2.03 -1.75
N ILE A 16 -20.81 1.40 -1.75
CA ILE A 16 -20.03 1.18 -0.52
C ILE A 16 -19.64 2.51 0.13
N ALA A 17 -19.25 3.51 -0.66
CA ALA A 17 -18.89 4.82 -0.12
C ALA A 17 -20.07 5.50 0.59
N ASP A 18 -21.29 5.36 0.06
CA ASP A 18 -22.50 6.02 0.55
C ASP A 18 -23.16 5.27 1.71
N ASP A 19 -23.23 3.94 1.63
CA ASP A 19 -23.94 3.11 2.60
C ASP A 19 -23.06 2.63 3.76
N VAL A 20 -21.75 2.46 3.51
CA VAL A 20 -20.81 1.91 4.49
C VAL A 20 -19.87 2.99 5.03
N LEU A 21 -19.15 3.68 4.15
CA LEU A 21 -18.03 4.54 4.55
C LEU A 21 -18.50 5.88 5.11
N PHE A 22 -19.35 6.61 4.38
CA PHE A 22 -19.79 7.95 4.76
C PHE A 22 -20.50 8.02 6.11
N PRO A 23 -21.46 7.11 6.43
CA PRO A 23 -22.16 7.16 7.71
C PRO A 23 -21.24 6.94 8.92
N ARG A 24 -20.05 6.37 8.70
CA ARG A 24 -19.06 6.02 9.73
C ARG A 24 -17.78 6.84 9.63
N ALA A 25 -17.71 7.85 8.75
CA ALA A 25 -16.47 8.54 8.45
C ALA A 25 -15.86 9.24 9.67
N LEU A 26 -16.70 9.89 10.49
CA LEU A 26 -16.27 10.56 11.72
C LEU A 26 -15.84 9.57 12.82
N GLU A 27 -16.55 8.44 12.93
CA GLU A 27 -16.16 7.36 13.84
C GLU A 27 -14.79 6.81 13.45
N ALA A 28 -14.60 6.50 12.16
CA ALA A 28 -13.34 5.98 11.65
C ALA A 28 -12.16 6.92 11.88
N ASP A 29 -12.37 8.24 11.78
CA ASP A 29 -11.30 9.22 12.02
C ASP A 29 -10.93 9.35 13.50
N ALA A 30 -11.90 9.20 14.41
CA ALA A 30 -11.70 9.36 15.85
C ALA A 30 -11.41 8.04 16.62
N ALA A 31 -11.57 6.88 15.99
CA ALA A 31 -11.51 5.57 16.65
C ALA A 31 -10.11 5.15 17.14
N GLY A 32 -9.05 5.85 16.71
CA GLY A 32 -7.65 5.47 16.95
C GLY A 32 -7.18 4.35 16.02
N THR A 33 -8.08 3.54 15.46
CA THR A 33 -7.80 2.56 14.39
C THR A 33 -8.99 2.53 13.44
N VAL A 34 -8.77 2.31 12.14
CA VAL A 34 -9.87 2.17 11.18
C VAL A 34 -10.73 0.93 11.55
N PRO A 35 -12.06 1.06 11.69
CA PRO A 35 -12.92 -0.09 11.94
C PRO A 35 -12.78 -1.18 10.88
N GLU A 36 -12.49 -2.41 11.29
CA GLU A 36 -12.23 -3.53 10.39
C GLU A 36 -13.39 -3.82 9.43
N TYR A 37 -14.63 -3.60 9.88
CA TYR A 37 -15.83 -3.75 9.07
C TYR A 37 -15.77 -2.98 7.75
N GLN A 38 -15.27 -1.73 7.76
CA GLN A 38 -15.20 -0.91 6.55
C GLN A 38 -14.19 -1.48 5.55
N LEU A 39 -13.02 -1.93 6.02
CA LEU A 39 -12.02 -2.59 5.19
C LEU A 39 -12.53 -3.94 4.65
N GLN A 40 -13.30 -4.67 5.46
CA GLN A 40 -13.90 -5.93 5.04
C GLN A 40 -14.95 -5.73 3.95
N CYS A 41 -15.81 -4.71 4.04
CA CYS A 41 -16.77 -4.41 2.96
C CYS A 41 -16.08 -4.08 1.64
N ILE A 42 -14.93 -3.38 1.68
CA ILE A 42 -14.12 -3.11 0.47
C ILE A 42 -13.54 -4.43 -0.08
N ALA A 43 -13.06 -5.33 0.78
CA ALA A 43 -12.55 -6.64 0.39
C ALA A 43 -13.64 -7.54 -0.22
N ASP A 44 -14.80 -7.64 0.42
CA ASP A 44 -15.94 -8.43 -0.04
C ASP A 44 -16.50 -7.93 -1.38
N GLY A 45 -16.37 -6.62 -1.65
CA GLY A 45 -16.67 -6.00 -2.95
C GLY A 45 -15.63 -6.29 -4.04
N GLY A 46 -14.57 -7.06 -3.76
CA GLY A 46 -13.54 -7.43 -4.74
C GLY A 46 -12.53 -6.31 -5.06
N PHE A 47 -12.52 -5.22 -4.28
CA PHE A 47 -11.72 -4.05 -4.58
C PHE A 47 -10.23 -4.21 -4.23
N TYR A 48 -9.87 -5.15 -3.36
CA TYR A 48 -8.46 -5.40 -3.00
C TYR A 48 -7.63 -5.89 -4.20
N GLY A 49 -8.26 -6.53 -5.19
CA GLY A 49 -7.59 -7.05 -6.38
C GLY A 49 -7.53 -6.11 -7.58
N ILE A 50 -8.07 -4.89 -7.51
CA ILE A 50 -8.25 -4.03 -8.71
C ILE A 50 -6.95 -3.74 -9.45
N SER A 51 -5.81 -3.73 -8.75
CA SER A 51 -4.49 -3.55 -9.36
C SER A 51 -4.10 -4.63 -10.39
N THR A 52 -4.79 -5.77 -10.38
CA THR A 52 -4.46 -6.92 -11.24
C THR A 52 -5.26 -6.92 -12.55
N TYR A 53 -6.35 -6.16 -12.63
CA TYR A 53 -7.26 -6.17 -13.79
C TYR A 53 -7.77 -4.79 -14.23
N CYS A 54 -7.55 -3.73 -13.45
CA CYS A 54 -7.94 -2.36 -13.78
C CYS A 54 -6.75 -1.53 -14.29
N ASP A 55 -7.04 -0.58 -15.17
CA ASP A 55 -6.09 0.47 -15.52
C ASP A 55 -6.02 1.57 -14.45
N ALA A 56 -5.00 2.42 -14.53
CA ALA A 56 -4.79 3.50 -13.56
C ALA A 56 -5.96 4.50 -13.52
N ALA A 57 -6.64 4.74 -14.65
CA ALA A 57 -7.76 5.66 -14.73
C ALA A 57 -8.99 5.13 -13.96
N THR A 58 -9.25 3.82 -14.04
CA THR A 58 -10.32 3.14 -13.31
C THR A 58 -10.02 3.10 -11.82
N ILE A 59 -8.78 2.72 -11.44
CA ILE A 59 -8.32 2.74 -10.04
C ILE A 59 -8.50 4.16 -9.44
N ALA A 60 -8.12 5.20 -10.18
CA ALA A 60 -8.28 6.57 -9.73
C ALA A 60 -9.75 6.95 -9.45
N LYS A 61 -10.71 6.46 -10.24
CA LYS A 61 -12.15 6.70 -10.02
C LYS A 61 -12.67 5.96 -8.79
N VAL A 62 -12.24 4.71 -8.56
CA VAL A 62 -12.59 3.94 -7.37
C VAL A 62 -12.06 4.62 -6.10
N ILE A 63 -10.82 5.10 -6.12
CA ILE A 63 -10.24 5.86 -5.00
C ILE A 63 -11.03 7.15 -4.75
N GLU A 64 -11.40 7.89 -5.81
CA GLU A 64 -12.25 9.08 -5.66
C GLU A 64 -13.60 8.75 -5.03
N ALA A 65 -14.25 7.64 -5.43
CA ALA A 65 -15.52 7.20 -4.86
C ALA A 65 -15.37 6.89 -3.36
N PHE A 66 -14.44 6.02 -2.97
CA PHE A 66 -14.23 5.69 -1.56
C PHE A 66 -13.79 6.88 -0.71
N ALA A 67 -12.91 7.74 -1.22
CA ALA A 67 -12.44 8.91 -0.49
C ALA A 67 -13.57 9.92 -0.26
N SER A 68 -14.57 9.97 -1.14
CA SER A 68 -15.80 10.74 -0.89
C SER A 68 -16.58 10.19 0.31
N GLY A 69 -16.51 8.89 0.59
CA GLY A 69 -17.11 8.26 1.76
C GLY A 69 -16.31 8.53 3.04
N CYS A 70 -15.07 8.05 3.07
CA CYS A 70 -14.20 8.18 4.24
C CYS A 70 -12.74 8.22 3.78
N LEU A 71 -12.10 9.38 3.93
CA LEU A 71 -10.67 9.54 3.62
C LEU A 71 -9.81 8.59 4.45
N THR A 72 -10.05 8.48 5.76
CA THR A 72 -9.26 7.67 6.69
C THR A 72 -9.23 6.20 6.29
N THR A 73 -10.39 5.60 5.99
CA THR A 73 -10.46 4.21 5.51
C THR A 73 -9.80 4.06 4.14
N THR A 74 -10.08 4.98 3.22
CA THR A 74 -9.54 4.93 1.86
C THR A 74 -8.01 5.05 1.83
N PHE A 75 -7.44 5.82 2.76
CA PHE A 75 -6.00 6.01 2.85
C PHE A 75 -5.26 4.75 3.28
N VAL A 76 -5.86 3.92 4.13
CA VAL A 76 -5.35 2.56 4.44
C VAL A 76 -5.48 1.67 3.20
N TYR A 77 -6.68 1.60 2.62
CA TYR A 77 -6.95 0.76 1.45
C TYR A 77 -6.02 1.05 0.27
N THR A 78 -5.79 2.32 -0.08
CA THR A 78 -5.00 2.65 -1.27
C THR A 78 -3.53 2.20 -1.18
N GLN A 79 -2.99 1.97 0.03
CA GLN A 79 -1.63 1.43 0.18
C GLN A 79 -1.56 -0.04 -0.27
N HIS A 80 -2.66 -0.79 -0.15
CA HIS A 80 -2.74 -2.19 -0.55
C HIS A 80 -2.41 -2.40 -2.03
N LEU A 81 -2.82 -1.45 -2.87
CA LEU A 81 -2.80 -1.59 -4.31
C LEU A 81 -1.40 -1.81 -4.88
N GLY A 82 -0.37 -1.20 -4.27
CA GLY A 82 1.02 -1.40 -4.67
C GLY A 82 1.53 -2.81 -4.35
N ALA A 83 1.24 -3.31 -3.15
CA ALA A 83 1.61 -4.66 -2.73
C ALA A 83 0.91 -5.74 -3.56
N ALA A 84 -0.39 -5.57 -3.84
CA ALA A 84 -1.15 -6.48 -4.69
C ALA A 84 -0.60 -6.52 -6.12
N ALA A 85 -0.27 -5.35 -6.70
CA ALA A 85 0.36 -5.28 -8.02
C ALA A 85 1.72 -6.00 -8.02
N ALA A 86 2.55 -5.73 -7.02
CA ALA A 86 3.88 -6.31 -6.91
C ALA A 86 3.84 -7.83 -6.81
N ALA A 87 2.97 -8.38 -5.95
CA ALA A 87 2.77 -9.83 -5.84
C ALA A 87 2.25 -10.44 -7.15
N HIS A 88 1.27 -9.81 -7.79
CA HIS A 88 0.68 -10.30 -9.04
C HIS A 88 1.68 -10.35 -10.20
N THR A 89 2.57 -9.35 -10.29
CA THR A 89 3.59 -9.28 -11.35
C THR A 89 4.88 -10.04 -11.03
N SER A 90 5.01 -10.59 -9.82
CA SER A 90 6.22 -11.30 -9.42
C SER A 90 6.21 -12.74 -9.94
N ASP A 91 7.24 -13.11 -10.71
CA ASP A 91 7.49 -14.49 -11.11
C ASP A 91 8.14 -15.34 -10.00
N GLY A 92 8.48 -14.71 -8.86
CA GLY A 92 9.16 -15.35 -7.74
C GLY A 92 8.21 -16.10 -6.79
N PRO A 93 8.77 -16.80 -5.78
CA PRO A 93 7.98 -17.58 -4.82
C PRO A 93 6.90 -16.76 -4.10
N VAL A 94 7.18 -15.49 -3.80
CA VAL A 94 6.23 -14.59 -3.15
C VAL A 94 4.97 -14.33 -3.96
N GLY A 95 5.06 -14.30 -5.30
CA GLY A 95 3.89 -14.15 -6.16
C GLY A 95 2.98 -15.36 -6.09
N ILE A 96 3.56 -16.57 -6.13
CA ILE A 96 2.84 -17.84 -5.98
C ILE A 96 2.12 -17.92 -4.62
N GLU A 97 2.79 -17.46 -3.56
CA GLU A 97 2.25 -17.51 -2.20
C GLU A 97 1.15 -16.47 -1.95
N LEU A 98 1.39 -15.20 -2.33
CA LEU A 98 0.58 -14.08 -1.83
C LEU A 98 -0.37 -13.46 -2.86
N ALA A 99 -0.18 -13.65 -4.16
CA ALA A 99 -0.94 -12.89 -5.17
C ALA A 99 -2.45 -13.13 -5.07
N ALA A 100 -2.88 -14.39 -4.92
CA ALA A 100 -4.30 -14.72 -4.81
C ALA A 100 -4.93 -14.19 -3.50
N ASP A 101 -4.20 -14.27 -2.39
CA ASP A 101 -4.71 -13.85 -1.08
C ASP A 101 -4.75 -12.32 -0.94
N LEU A 102 -3.77 -11.60 -1.52
CA LEU A 102 -3.81 -10.14 -1.62
C LEU A 102 -4.94 -9.69 -2.53
N ALA A 103 -5.08 -10.28 -3.73
CA ALA A 103 -6.13 -9.91 -4.67
C ALA A 103 -7.54 -10.18 -4.11
N GLY A 104 -7.71 -11.25 -3.31
CA GLY A 104 -8.96 -11.57 -2.64
C GLY A 104 -9.20 -10.83 -1.32
N GLY A 105 -8.28 -9.97 -0.87
CA GLY A 105 -8.38 -9.24 0.39
C GLY A 105 -8.29 -10.10 1.66
N LYS A 106 -7.89 -11.37 1.54
CA LYS A 106 -7.62 -12.27 2.69
C LYS A 106 -6.34 -11.88 3.42
N LYS A 107 -5.35 -11.40 2.65
CA LYS A 107 -4.16 -10.73 3.13
C LYS A 107 -4.25 -9.27 2.71
N ARG A 108 -3.73 -8.37 3.54
CA ARG A 108 -3.73 -6.93 3.26
C ARG A 108 -2.29 -6.41 3.21
N GLY A 109 -1.94 -5.68 2.15
CA GLY A 109 -0.64 -5.04 2.02
C GLY A 109 -0.62 -3.56 2.40
N GLY A 110 0.56 -3.08 2.76
CA GLY A 110 0.94 -1.67 2.74
C GLY A 110 2.17 -1.43 1.86
N VAL A 111 2.70 -0.21 1.86
CA VAL A 111 3.89 0.17 1.09
C VAL A 111 4.88 0.96 1.93
N ALA A 112 6.17 0.80 1.63
CA ALA A 112 7.27 1.50 2.28
C ALA A 112 8.35 1.89 1.26
N PHE A 113 8.05 2.87 0.39
CA PHE A 113 9.00 3.35 -0.62
C PHE A 113 9.09 4.87 -0.76
N ALA A 114 8.21 5.65 -0.12
CA ALA A 114 8.16 7.11 -0.32
C ALA A 114 9.52 7.81 -0.04
N HIS A 115 10.30 7.25 0.88
CA HIS A 115 11.63 7.72 1.23
C HIS A 115 12.68 7.55 0.11
N MET A 116 12.43 6.69 -0.88
CA MET A 116 13.27 6.58 -2.08
C MET A 116 13.34 7.89 -2.86
N LEU A 117 12.34 8.77 -2.73
CA LEU A 117 12.32 10.04 -3.44
C LEU A 117 13.12 11.15 -2.74
N ARG A 118 13.59 10.91 -1.50
CA ARG A 118 14.35 11.91 -0.76
C ARG A 118 15.74 12.06 -1.39
N PRO A 119 16.20 13.30 -1.62
CA PRO A 119 17.53 13.53 -2.15
C PRO A 119 18.61 13.18 -1.11
N GLY A 120 19.80 12.84 -1.60
CA GLY A 120 20.97 12.59 -0.75
C GLY A 120 21.16 11.10 -0.43
N THR A 121 21.74 10.83 0.74
CA THR A 121 22.01 9.48 1.22
C THR A 121 20.70 8.69 1.37
N PRO A 122 20.61 7.46 0.82
CA PRO A 122 19.46 6.60 1.03
C PRO A 122 19.12 6.41 2.51
N MET A 123 17.84 6.55 2.86
CA MET A 123 17.38 6.27 4.23
C MET A 123 17.30 4.78 4.55
N THR A 124 17.09 3.94 3.54
CA THR A 124 17.09 2.47 3.67
C THR A 124 18.02 1.89 2.64
N THR A 125 18.97 1.08 3.09
CA THR A 125 19.92 0.35 2.25
C THR A 125 19.76 -1.14 2.44
N THR A 126 20.24 -1.93 1.48
CA THR A 126 20.30 -3.37 1.60
C THR A 126 21.56 -3.92 0.98
N GLU A 127 22.08 -4.98 1.57
CA GLU A 127 23.26 -5.71 1.07
C GLU A 127 22.92 -7.19 0.85
N PRO A 128 23.46 -7.82 -0.22
CA PRO A 128 23.24 -9.23 -0.47
C PRO A 128 24.02 -10.07 0.56
N VAL A 129 23.40 -11.15 1.00
CA VAL A 129 23.99 -12.18 1.87
C VAL A 129 23.61 -13.57 1.34
N ASP A 130 24.15 -14.62 1.95
CA ASP A 130 23.73 -15.98 1.60
C ASP A 130 22.22 -16.16 1.86
N GLY A 131 21.48 -16.61 0.84
CA GLY A 131 20.04 -16.84 0.89
C GLY A 131 19.14 -15.60 0.87
N GLY A 132 19.67 -14.39 0.72
CA GLY A 132 18.84 -13.20 0.62
C GLY A 132 19.57 -11.87 0.81
N TRP A 133 18.94 -10.97 1.55
CA TRP A 133 19.36 -9.59 1.70
C TRP A 133 19.24 -9.14 3.16
N VAL A 134 20.06 -8.19 3.57
CA VAL A 134 19.95 -7.55 4.89
C VAL A 134 19.65 -6.08 4.73
N MET A 135 18.47 -5.66 5.20
CA MET A 135 18.01 -4.28 5.19
C MET A 135 18.41 -3.53 6.47
N ASN A 136 18.81 -2.27 6.30
CA ASN A 136 19.18 -1.37 7.38
C ASN A 136 18.66 0.05 7.10
N GLY A 137 18.34 0.79 8.16
CA GLY A 137 17.90 2.19 8.09
C GLY A 137 16.41 2.37 8.40
N SER A 138 15.77 3.37 7.79
CA SER A 138 14.42 3.80 8.18
C SER A 138 13.49 4.04 6.98
N ALA A 139 12.26 3.54 7.07
CA ALA A 139 11.19 3.79 6.10
C ALA A 139 9.99 4.50 6.78
N PRO A 140 9.86 5.83 6.62
CA PRO A 140 8.70 6.58 7.12
C PRO A 140 7.43 6.35 6.30
N TRP A 141 6.29 6.66 6.94
CA TRP A 141 4.95 6.77 6.36
C TRP A 141 4.29 5.45 5.96
N VAL A 142 4.51 4.39 6.72
CA VAL A 142 3.86 3.09 6.50
C VAL A 142 2.49 3.10 7.15
N THR A 143 1.46 3.25 6.34
CA THR A 143 0.06 3.40 6.75
C THR A 143 -0.63 2.05 6.88
N GLY A 144 -1.55 1.91 7.84
CA GLY A 144 -2.37 0.72 8.03
C GLY A 144 -1.79 -0.31 9.01
N TRP A 145 -0.81 0.05 9.83
CA TRP A 145 -0.18 -0.88 10.76
C TRP A 145 -1.21 -1.50 11.71
N GLY A 146 -1.18 -2.83 11.87
CA GLY A 146 -2.22 -3.61 12.56
C GLY A 146 -3.42 -4.00 11.68
N HIS A 147 -3.56 -3.43 10.48
CA HIS A 147 -4.53 -3.85 9.46
C HIS A 147 -3.90 -4.51 8.24
N ILE A 148 -2.58 -4.42 8.10
CA ILE A 148 -1.81 -5.01 7.01
C ILE A 148 -1.02 -6.20 7.51
N ASP A 149 -0.91 -7.23 6.69
CA ASP A 149 -0.11 -8.43 6.90
C ASP A 149 1.30 -8.30 6.33
N VAL A 150 1.44 -7.57 5.22
CA VAL A 150 2.71 -7.41 4.52
C VAL A 150 2.97 -5.97 4.10
N VAL A 151 4.24 -5.60 3.95
CA VAL A 151 4.68 -4.31 3.43
C VAL A 151 5.49 -4.54 2.17
N HIS A 152 5.11 -3.88 1.07
CA HIS A 152 5.96 -3.77 -0.12
C HIS A 152 7.04 -2.71 0.14
N ALA A 153 8.20 -3.18 0.58
CA ALA A 153 9.33 -2.36 1.03
C ALA A 153 10.39 -2.20 -0.08
N ALA A 154 11.00 -1.02 -0.13
CA ALA A 154 12.10 -0.69 -1.03
C ALA A 154 13.36 -0.34 -0.24
N ALA A 155 14.50 -0.87 -0.67
CA ALA A 155 15.81 -0.54 -0.12
C ALA A 155 16.84 -0.32 -1.24
N ARG A 156 17.79 0.59 -1.03
CA ARG A 156 18.84 0.90 -2.02
C ARG A 156 20.00 -0.07 -1.92
N HIS A 157 20.49 -0.58 -3.06
CA HIS A 157 21.75 -1.30 -3.18
C HIS A 157 22.52 -0.75 -4.39
N GLY A 158 23.60 -0.01 -4.15
CA GLY A 158 24.32 0.70 -5.22
C GLY A 158 23.38 1.59 -6.04
N ASP A 159 23.32 1.36 -7.36
CA ASP A 159 22.45 2.08 -8.29
C ASP A 159 21.04 1.49 -8.41
N ASP A 160 20.75 0.38 -7.72
CA ASP A 160 19.48 -0.33 -7.81
C ASP A 160 18.59 -0.16 -6.56
N ILE A 161 17.31 -0.52 -6.73
CA ILE A 161 16.33 -0.71 -5.68
C ILE A 161 16.02 -2.21 -5.61
N VAL A 162 16.08 -2.77 -4.41
CA VAL A 162 15.58 -4.11 -4.11
C VAL A 162 14.21 -3.97 -3.47
N TRP A 163 13.21 -4.59 -4.08
CA TRP A 163 11.83 -4.60 -3.63
C TRP A 163 11.47 -5.94 -3.02
N ALA A 164 10.82 -5.93 -1.87
CA ALA A 164 10.38 -7.13 -1.18
C ALA A 164 8.99 -6.97 -0.57
N LEU A 165 8.25 -8.06 -0.42
CA LEU A 165 7.09 -8.12 0.47
C LEU A 165 7.56 -8.75 1.78
N ILE A 166 7.57 -7.96 2.86
CA ILE A 166 7.99 -8.39 4.20
C ILE A 166 6.81 -8.41 5.15
N ASP A 167 6.89 -9.18 6.23
CA ASP A 167 5.84 -9.25 7.24
C ASP A 167 5.67 -7.88 7.94
N ALA A 168 4.43 -7.43 8.07
CA ALA A 168 4.08 -6.17 8.72
C ALA A 168 3.92 -6.36 10.24
N THR A 169 4.98 -6.80 10.92
CA THR A 169 4.95 -7.07 12.36
C THR A 169 6.31 -6.78 12.98
N ASP A 170 6.30 -6.13 14.14
CA ASP A 170 7.51 -5.86 14.91
C ASP A 170 8.27 -7.17 15.23
N SER A 171 9.59 -7.09 15.18
CA SER A 171 10.49 -8.19 15.47
C SER A 171 11.77 -7.68 16.13
N ALA A 172 12.74 -8.55 16.38
CA ALA A 172 14.04 -8.15 16.90
C ALA A 172 14.81 -7.20 15.95
N THR A 173 14.50 -7.22 14.65
CA THR A 173 15.23 -6.49 13.60
C THR A 173 14.37 -5.49 12.83
N LEU A 174 13.06 -5.46 13.08
CA LEU A 174 12.10 -4.51 12.52
C LEU A 174 11.30 -3.88 13.66
N HIS A 175 11.37 -2.56 13.81
CA HIS A 175 10.57 -1.84 14.80
C HIS A 175 9.70 -0.78 14.15
N SER A 176 8.46 -0.63 14.60
CA SER A 176 7.55 0.42 14.16
C SER A 176 7.31 1.47 15.24
N GLU A 177 7.42 2.74 14.87
CA GLU A 177 7.11 3.88 15.75
C GLU A 177 5.92 4.67 15.20
N HIS A 178 4.95 4.99 16.05
CA HIS A 178 3.77 5.76 15.64
C HIS A 178 4.10 7.21 15.31
N VAL A 179 3.54 7.70 14.20
CA VAL A 179 3.57 9.12 13.85
C VAL A 179 2.18 9.71 14.03
N ALA A 180 2.04 10.61 14.99
CA ALA A 180 0.78 11.31 15.24
C ALA A 180 0.46 12.29 14.11
N PHE A 181 -0.72 12.18 13.52
CA PHE A 181 -1.24 13.08 12.50
C PHE A 181 -2.37 13.97 13.03
N ALA A 182 -2.50 15.17 12.44
CA ALA A 182 -3.62 16.07 12.73
C ALA A 182 -4.96 15.60 12.12
N VAL A 183 -4.89 14.77 11.07
CA VAL A 183 -6.02 14.16 10.35
C VAL A 183 -5.61 12.76 9.95
N VAL A 184 -6.56 11.85 9.80
CA VAL A 184 -6.31 10.45 9.42
C VAL A 184 -5.36 9.70 10.38
N ASP A 185 -5.28 10.10 11.65
CA ASP A 185 -4.41 9.47 12.65
C ASP A 185 -4.80 8.01 12.92
N SER A 186 -6.10 7.70 12.84
CA SER A 186 -6.63 6.34 12.96
C SER A 186 -6.14 5.37 11.88
N THR A 187 -5.41 5.86 10.87
CA THR A 187 -4.74 5.00 9.89
C THR A 187 -3.50 4.29 10.42
N GLN A 188 -3.08 4.57 11.67
CA GLN A 188 -1.97 3.90 12.34
C GLN A 188 -0.68 3.97 11.51
N THR A 189 -0.30 5.18 11.09
CA THR A 189 0.89 5.39 10.27
C THR A 189 2.16 5.31 11.11
N LYS A 190 3.15 4.54 10.64
CA LYS A 190 4.40 4.28 11.35
C LYS A 190 5.63 4.76 10.57
N VAL A 191 6.73 4.96 11.29
CA VAL A 191 8.09 4.85 10.75
C VAL A 191 8.59 3.44 11.07
N LEU A 192 9.13 2.75 10.07
CA LEU A 192 9.80 1.47 10.29
C LEU A 192 11.31 1.71 10.41
N GLU A 193 11.93 1.04 11.38
CA GLU A 193 13.37 0.99 11.58
C GLU A 193 13.85 -0.46 11.37
N TYR A 194 14.79 -0.63 10.44
CA TYR A 194 15.44 -1.89 10.13
C TYR A 194 16.84 -1.91 10.74
N ARG A 195 17.14 -2.96 11.50
CA ARG A 195 18.47 -3.23 12.07
C ARG A 195 18.86 -4.65 11.77
N ASP A 196 19.72 -4.82 10.78
CA ASP A 196 20.13 -6.12 10.26
C ASP A 196 18.91 -7.02 9.94
N HIS A 197 17.89 -6.42 9.31
CA HIS A 197 16.65 -7.12 8.99
C HIS A 197 16.86 -8.04 7.78
N PHE A 198 16.98 -9.34 8.05
CA PHE A 198 17.13 -10.34 7.00
C PHE A 198 15.82 -10.52 6.22
N VAL A 199 15.94 -10.43 4.90
CA VAL A 199 14.86 -10.64 3.92
C VAL A 199 15.30 -11.78 3.01
N PRO A 200 14.64 -12.96 3.06
CA PRO A 200 15.02 -14.08 2.22
C PRO A 200 14.73 -13.79 0.76
N GLU A 201 15.51 -14.40 -0.14
CA GLU A 201 15.34 -14.23 -1.60
C GLU A 201 13.91 -14.54 -2.06
N SER A 202 13.23 -15.49 -1.41
CA SER A 202 11.85 -15.86 -1.69
C SER A 202 10.84 -14.72 -1.51
N ARG A 203 11.19 -13.65 -0.78
CA ARG A 203 10.35 -12.46 -0.55
C ARG A 203 10.61 -11.32 -1.53
N ILE A 204 11.66 -11.42 -2.35
CA ILE A 204 12.02 -10.38 -3.32
C ILE A 204 11.01 -10.39 -4.46
N THR A 205 10.39 -9.25 -4.72
CA THR A 205 9.46 -9.07 -5.84
C THR A 205 10.19 -8.63 -7.10
N LYS A 206 11.23 -7.80 -6.96
CA LYS A 206 11.94 -7.17 -8.08
C LYS A 206 13.27 -6.54 -7.63
N VAL A 207 14.25 -6.51 -8.53
CA VAL A 207 15.40 -5.60 -8.46
C VAL A 207 15.37 -4.71 -9.71
N GLU A 208 15.51 -3.40 -9.57
CA GLU A 208 15.50 -2.49 -10.71
C GLU A 208 16.36 -1.24 -10.50
N ASN A 209 16.82 -0.65 -11.60
CA ASN A 209 17.60 0.58 -11.55
C ASN A 209 16.78 1.76 -11.00
N TYR A 210 17.37 2.51 -10.07
CA TYR A 210 16.68 3.60 -9.37
C TYR A 210 16.36 4.80 -10.25
N ASP A 211 17.26 5.20 -11.15
CA ASP A 211 17.04 6.38 -12.00
C ASP A 211 15.93 6.13 -13.02
N GLU A 212 15.86 4.91 -13.55
CA GLU A 212 14.76 4.49 -14.41
C GLU A 212 13.42 4.42 -13.65
N TRP A 213 13.41 3.81 -12.46
CA TRP A 213 12.22 3.76 -11.61
C TRP A 213 11.74 5.18 -11.28
N ARG A 214 12.64 6.07 -10.87
CA ARG A 214 12.33 7.45 -10.51
C ARG A 214 11.74 8.22 -11.69
N SER A 215 12.23 7.97 -12.90
CA SER A 215 11.71 8.59 -14.12
C SER A 215 10.29 8.12 -14.43
N ARG A 216 10.00 6.82 -14.31
CA ARG A 216 8.63 6.28 -14.45
C ARG A 216 7.69 6.79 -13.36
N TYR A 217 8.13 6.77 -12.10
CA TYR A 217 7.31 7.14 -10.95
C TYR A 217 6.77 8.58 -11.03
N ARG A 218 7.60 9.52 -11.52
CA ARG A 218 7.19 10.93 -11.72
C ARG A 218 5.95 11.10 -12.61
N LEU A 219 5.70 10.16 -13.52
CA LEU A 219 4.56 10.19 -14.43
C LEU A 219 3.27 9.63 -13.78
N GLY A 220 3.39 8.91 -12.66
CA GLY A 220 2.30 8.18 -12.00
C GLY A 220 1.65 8.87 -10.79
N LEU A 221 2.01 10.13 -10.49
CA LEU A 221 1.55 10.82 -9.27
C LEU A 221 0.04 11.13 -9.21
N ARG A 222 -0.68 10.96 -10.33
CA ARG A 222 -2.11 11.30 -10.44
C ARG A 222 -2.98 10.57 -9.42
N THR A 223 -2.66 9.32 -9.07
CA THR A 223 -3.48 8.50 -8.16
C THR A 223 -3.57 9.13 -6.77
N ASN A 224 -2.51 9.75 -6.26
CA ASN A 224 -2.55 10.44 -4.96
C ASN A 224 -3.51 11.64 -4.96
N GLY A 225 -3.67 12.31 -6.11
CA GLY A 225 -4.64 13.40 -6.26
C GLY A 225 -6.10 12.95 -6.14
N SER A 226 -6.40 11.67 -6.37
CA SER A 226 -7.77 11.14 -6.27
C SER A 226 -8.33 11.20 -4.86
N LEU A 227 -7.49 11.11 -3.83
CA LEU A 227 -7.93 11.23 -2.44
C LEU A 227 -8.57 12.61 -2.18
N ALA A 228 -7.87 13.68 -2.58
CA ALA A 228 -8.36 15.05 -2.42
C ALA A 228 -9.59 15.33 -3.29
N LEU A 229 -9.60 14.82 -4.53
CA LEU A 229 -10.76 14.96 -5.43
C LEU A 229 -12.01 14.25 -4.88
N GLY A 230 -11.85 13.07 -4.27
CA GLY A 230 -12.95 12.35 -3.63
C GLY A 230 -13.52 13.13 -2.45
N VAL A 231 -12.64 13.61 -1.55
CA VAL A 231 -13.05 14.44 -0.40
C VAL A 231 -13.79 15.69 -0.86
N ALA A 232 -13.30 16.40 -1.88
CA ALA A 232 -13.89 17.64 -2.36
C ALA A 232 -15.23 17.48 -3.11
N LYS A 233 -15.64 16.24 -3.45
CA LYS A 233 -16.95 15.97 -4.07
C LYS A 233 -18.10 15.96 -3.05
N ARG A 234 -17.80 16.12 -1.75
CA ARG A 234 -18.77 16.18 -0.66
C ARG A 234 -18.57 17.44 0.17
#